data_AF-A0A167BXG6-F1
#
_entry.id   AF-A0A167BXG6-F1
#
_cell.length_a   1.000
_cell.length_b   1.000
_cell.length_c   1.000
_cell.angle_alpha   90.00
_cell.angle_beta   90.00
_cell.angle_gamma   90.00
#
_symmetry.space_group_name_H-M   'P 1'
#
loop_
_entity.id
_entity.type
_entity.pdbx_description
1 polymer ?
#
loop_
_entity_poly.entity_id
_entity_poly.type
_entity_poly.pdbx_seq_one_letter_code
_entity_poly.pdbx_strand_id
1 'polypeptide(L)'
;MTLTFLPEACQSTFEQAVALSLHMWPALSLAVQNHWGGPDSADKRDWFAGAVAEAFPEYSKITNGQAVPAANAPEEPDTEYVETMLLQIMLDEFEVNVDDETGFDVAEQIIKLRGDIAKGNFEAVDSLRKKWESRKGAKVEGLYKKVESGDQETDWEDDSEDDEDDDVDMDDAPQLVRALKEKAEPEVDEDGFTTVTRKKK
;
A
#
# COMPACT_ATOMS: atom_id res chain seq x y z
N MET A 1 -8.00 -28.79 23.08
CA MET A 1 -7.53 -27.61 23.84
C MET A 1 -8.23 -26.41 23.23
N THR A 2 -9.24 -25.86 23.90
CA THR A 2 -9.80 -24.57 23.51
C THR A 2 -8.74 -23.53 23.83
N LEU A 3 -8.09 -22.96 22.81
CA LEU A 3 -7.23 -21.79 22.96
C LEU A 3 -8.09 -20.66 23.53
N THR A 4 -8.04 -20.48 24.85
CA THR A 4 -8.62 -19.34 25.54
C THR A 4 -7.82 -18.11 25.12
N PHE A 5 -8.27 -17.42 24.09
CA PHE A 5 -7.74 -16.11 23.74
C PHE A 5 -8.30 -15.06 24.72
N LEU A 6 -7.44 -14.16 25.18
CA LEU A 6 -7.78 -13.13 26.15
C LEU A 6 -8.32 -11.88 25.45
N PRO A 7 -9.25 -11.13 26.06
CA PRO A 7 -9.76 -9.89 25.48
C PRO A 7 -8.65 -8.85 25.26
N GLU A 8 -7.67 -8.77 26.17
CA GLU A 8 -6.49 -7.91 26.03
C GLU A 8 -5.61 -8.31 24.84
N ALA A 9 -5.49 -9.61 24.55
CA ALA A 9 -4.76 -10.09 23.37
C ALA A 9 -5.50 -9.74 22.07
N CYS A 10 -6.84 -9.84 22.06
CA CYS A 10 -7.66 -9.37 20.94
C CYS A 10 -7.47 -7.88 20.70
N GLN A 11 -7.48 -7.08 21.77
CA GLN A 11 -7.29 -5.62 21.69
C GLN A 11 -5.92 -5.27 21.11
N SER A 12 -4.84 -5.83 21.65
CA SER A 12 -3.49 -5.58 21.14
C SER A 12 -3.32 -6.06 19.69
N THR A 13 -3.97 -7.17 19.32
CA THR A 13 -3.94 -7.66 17.93
C THR A 13 -4.70 -6.72 17.00
N PHE A 14 -5.80 -6.13 17.46
CA PHE A 14 -6.57 -5.16 16.70
C PHE A 14 -5.78 -3.87 16.47
N GLU A 15 -5.16 -3.32 17.50
CA GLU A 15 -4.27 -2.15 17.37
C GLU A 15 -3.13 -2.41 16.37
N GLN A 16 -2.51 -3.59 16.43
CA GLN A 16 -1.50 -4.01 15.46
C GLN A 16 -2.08 -4.11 14.04
N ALA A 17 -3.29 -4.65 13.87
CA ALA A 17 -3.95 -4.77 12.58
C ALA A 17 -4.27 -3.40 11.96
N VAL A 18 -4.71 -2.43 12.77
CA VAL A 18 -4.92 -1.04 12.35
C VAL A 18 -3.59 -0.42 11.91
N ALA A 19 -2.55 -0.53 12.74
CA ALA A 19 -1.23 0.01 12.41
C ALA A 19 -0.68 -0.58 11.09
N LEU A 20 -0.80 -1.89 10.90
CA LEU A 20 -0.38 -2.57 9.66
C LEU A 20 -1.19 -2.12 8.45
N SER A 21 -2.51 -1.95 8.59
CA SER A 21 -3.38 -1.51 7.48
C SER A 21 -3.00 -0.10 7.03
N LEU A 22 -2.76 0.81 7.97
CA LEU A 22 -2.27 2.17 7.67
C LEU A 22 -0.89 2.18 7.03
N HIS A 23 0.04 1.33 7.51
CA HIS A 23 1.36 1.19 6.88
C HIS A 23 1.31 0.66 5.46
N MET A 24 0.25 -0.08 5.10
CA MET A 24 0.06 -0.60 3.75
C MET A 24 -0.66 0.38 2.83
N TRP A 25 -1.27 1.43 3.37
CA TRP A 25 -1.97 2.43 2.60
C TRP A 25 -0.98 3.28 1.79
N PRO A 26 -1.03 3.22 0.44
CA PRO A 26 -0.04 3.91 -0.39
C PRO A 26 -0.05 5.43 -0.20
N ALA A 27 -1.23 6.04 -0.06
CA ALA A 27 -1.36 7.48 0.12
C ALA A 27 -0.63 7.97 1.38
N LEU A 28 -0.85 7.30 2.52
CA LEU A 28 -0.18 7.63 3.77
C LEU A 28 1.33 7.34 3.72
N SER A 29 1.70 6.23 3.10
CA SER A 29 3.12 5.87 2.94
C SER A 29 3.87 6.89 2.09
N LEU A 30 3.23 7.41 1.04
CA LEU A 30 3.78 8.47 0.19
C LEU A 30 3.86 9.80 0.95
N ALA A 31 2.84 10.12 1.75
CA ALA A 31 2.82 11.33 2.57
C ALA A 31 3.97 11.39 3.58
N VAL A 32 4.24 10.27 4.25
CA VAL A 32 5.36 10.15 5.20
C VAL A 32 6.71 10.23 4.46
N GLN A 33 6.85 9.55 3.32
CA GLN A 33 8.08 9.59 2.51
C GLN A 33 8.43 10.99 2.00
N ASN A 34 7.42 11.79 1.64
CA ASN A 34 7.59 13.16 1.15
C ASN A 34 7.56 14.21 2.27
N HIS A 35 7.43 13.80 3.53
CA HIS A 35 7.31 14.69 4.70
C HIS A 35 6.16 15.71 4.59
N TRP A 36 5.04 15.34 3.97
CA TRP A 36 3.88 16.22 3.84
C TRP A 36 3.24 16.53 5.20
N GLY A 37 3.37 15.64 6.19
CA GLY A 37 3.00 15.90 7.59
C GLY A 37 4.09 16.55 8.45
N GLY A 38 5.16 17.07 7.83
CA GLY A 38 6.32 17.63 8.53
C GLY A 38 7.39 16.58 8.91
N PRO A 39 8.41 17.00 9.68
CA PRO A 39 9.53 16.14 10.06
C PRO A 39 9.09 14.96 10.94
N ASP A 40 8.04 15.14 11.73
CA ASP A 40 7.46 14.13 12.63
C ASP A 40 6.35 13.29 11.96
N SER A 41 6.27 13.28 10.63
CA SER A 41 5.24 12.53 9.87
C SER A 41 5.23 11.03 10.17
N ALA A 42 6.38 10.44 10.51
CA ALA A 42 6.46 9.05 10.96
C ALA A 42 5.76 8.85 12.32
N ASP A 43 6.04 9.70 13.31
CA ASP A 43 5.38 9.66 14.62
C ASP A 43 3.87 9.95 14.49
N LYS A 44 3.47 10.86 13.60
CA LYS A 44 2.06 11.11 13.30
C LYS A 44 1.34 9.88 12.76
N ARG A 45 1.99 9.06 11.94
CA ARG A 45 1.40 7.81 11.44
C ARG A 45 1.14 6.82 12.58
N ASP A 46 2.07 6.71 13.52
CA ASP A 46 1.90 5.86 14.70
C ASP A 46 0.80 6.40 15.64
N TRP A 47 0.71 7.72 15.81
CA TRP A 47 -0.42 8.38 16.47
C TRP A 47 -1.76 8.11 15.76
N PHE A 48 -1.77 8.19 14.42
CA PHE A 48 -2.97 7.95 13.60
C PHE A 48 -3.50 6.52 13.80
N ALA A 49 -2.62 5.53 13.89
CA ALA A 49 -3.02 4.16 14.22
C ALA A 49 -3.72 4.06 15.58
N GLY A 50 -3.20 4.77 16.59
CA GLY A 50 -3.84 4.87 17.91
C GLY A 50 -5.21 5.54 17.84
N ALA A 51 -5.30 6.69 17.18
CA ALA A 51 -6.56 7.44 17.04
C ALA A 51 -7.66 6.62 16.35
N VAL A 52 -7.30 5.87 15.30
CA VAL A 52 -8.24 4.97 14.62
C VAL A 52 -8.64 3.81 15.54
N ALA A 53 -7.70 3.22 16.28
CA ALA A 53 -8.02 2.13 17.21
C ALA A 53 -8.91 2.57 18.38
N GLU A 54 -8.68 3.77 18.91
CA GLU A 54 -9.49 4.39 19.98
C GLU A 54 -10.92 4.75 19.55
N ALA A 55 -11.17 4.91 18.24
CA ALA A 55 -12.51 5.11 17.72
C ALA A 55 -13.41 3.88 17.91
N PHE A 56 -12.81 2.69 18.09
CA PHE A 56 -13.54 1.45 18.31
C PHE A 56 -13.63 1.11 19.80
N PRO A 57 -14.76 0.52 20.25
CA PRO A 57 -14.88 0.10 21.63
C PRO A 57 -13.95 -1.07 21.93
N GLU A 58 -13.26 -0.98 23.08
CA GLU A 58 -12.34 -2.01 23.55
C GLU A 58 -13.04 -3.33 23.85
N TYR A 59 -12.35 -4.44 23.55
CA TYR A 59 -12.83 -5.77 23.92
C TYR A 59 -12.78 -5.97 25.44
N SER A 60 -13.93 -6.14 26.07
CA SER A 60 -14.02 -6.28 27.52
C SER A 60 -14.25 -7.73 27.97
N LYS A 61 -15.02 -8.51 27.20
CA LYS A 61 -15.41 -9.87 27.58
C LYS A 61 -15.44 -10.79 26.37
N ILE A 62 -15.19 -12.08 26.59
CA ILE A 62 -15.44 -13.12 25.60
C ILE A 62 -16.80 -13.75 25.92
N THR A 63 -17.78 -13.58 25.04
CA THR A 63 -19.11 -14.19 25.16
C THR A 63 -19.33 -15.12 23.96
N ASN A 64 -19.81 -16.34 24.19
CA ASN A 64 -20.05 -17.33 23.14
C ASN A 64 -18.84 -17.62 22.22
N GLY A 65 -17.62 -17.55 22.77
CA GLY A 65 -16.40 -17.73 21.98
C GLY A 65 -16.07 -16.55 21.05
N GLN A 66 -16.69 -15.39 21.28
CA GLN A 66 -16.39 -14.16 20.56
C GLN A 66 -16.01 -13.03 21.52
N ALA A 67 -15.00 -12.24 21.18
CA ALA A 67 -14.69 -11.01 21.89
C ALA A 67 -15.77 -9.98 21.60
N VAL A 68 -16.41 -9.50 22.67
CA VAL A 68 -17.45 -8.47 22.59
C VAL A 68 -17.04 -7.27 23.44
N PRO A 69 -17.37 -6.05 22.98
CA PRO A 69 -17.20 -4.86 23.79
C PRO A 69 -18.10 -4.92 25.03
N ALA A 70 -17.83 -4.04 26.01
CA ALA A 70 -18.68 -3.95 27.20
C ALA A 70 -20.13 -3.65 26.80
N ALA A 71 -21.11 -4.18 27.54
CA ALA A 71 -22.54 -4.00 27.23
C ALA A 71 -23.03 -2.53 27.23
N ASN A 72 -22.22 -1.61 27.77
CA ASN A 72 -22.47 -0.17 27.78
C ASN A 72 -21.48 0.61 26.89
N ALA A 73 -20.75 -0.08 26.01
CA ALA A 73 -19.84 0.57 25.09
C ALA A 73 -20.60 1.38 24.02
N PRO A 74 -19.97 2.41 23.45
CA PRO A 74 -20.49 3.10 22.26
C PRO A 74 -20.77 2.11 21.12
N GLU A 75 -21.67 2.51 20.22
CA GLU A 75 -21.91 1.78 18.97
C GLU A 75 -20.62 1.68 18.17
N GLU A 76 -20.41 0.52 17.54
CA GLU A 76 -19.22 0.30 16.72
C GLU A 76 -19.30 1.20 15.48
N PRO A 77 -18.24 1.94 15.14
CA PRO A 77 -18.27 2.81 13.98
C PRO A 77 -18.42 1.98 12.70
N ASP A 78 -19.29 2.45 11.82
CA ASP A 78 -19.49 1.90 10.48
C ASP A 78 -18.35 2.28 9.52
N THR A 79 -18.32 1.62 8.36
CA THR A 79 -17.25 1.83 7.36
C THR A 79 -17.17 3.28 6.89
N GLU A 80 -18.31 3.93 6.68
CA GLU A 80 -18.36 5.31 6.18
C GLU A 80 -17.82 6.29 7.24
N TYR A 81 -18.11 6.05 8.52
CA TYR A 81 -17.53 6.83 9.62
C TYR A 81 -16.01 6.67 9.69
N VAL A 82 -15.52 5.42 9.62
CA VAL A 82 -14.07 5.14 9.68
C VAL A 82 -13.36 5.75 8.48
N GLU A 83 -13.90 5.60 7.28
CA GLU A 83 -13.38 6.23 6.06
C GLU A 83 -13.30 7.76 6.22
N THR A 84 -14.40 8.40 6.63
CA THR A 84 -14.45 9.85 6.81
C THR A 84 -13.37 10.31 7.79
N MET A 85 -13.18 9.58 8.89
CA MET A 85 -12.12 9.86 9.87
C MET A 85 -10.72 9.68 9.26
N LEU A 86 -10.50 8.62 8.45
CA LEU A 86 -9.23 8.39 7.78
C LEU A 86 -8.89 9.52 6.80
N LEU A 87 -9.85 9.92 5.97
CA LEU A 87 -9.70 10.99 4.98
C LEU A 87 -9.49 12.35 5.66
N GLN A 88 -10.23 12.63 6.73
CA GLN A 88 -10.08 13.88 7.47
C GLN A 88 -8.68 14.00 8.10
N ILE A 89 -8.16 12.92 8.69
CA ILE A 89 -6.80 12.94 9.26
C ILE A 89 -5.74 13.10 8.17
N MET A 90 -5.92 12.46 7.00
CA MET A 90 -5.02 12.66 5.86
C MET A 90 -4.99 14.12 5.38
N LEU A 91 -6.15 14.79 5.38
CA LEU A 91 -6.26 16.20 5.02
C LEU A 91 -5.65 17.12 6.08
N ASP A 92 -6.02 16.95 7.35
CA ASP A 92 -5.65 17.87 8.44
C ASP A 92 -4.17 17.72 8.84
N GLU A 93 -3.68 16.48 8.96
CA GLU A 93 -2.34 16.20 9.53
C GLU A 93 -1.25 16.00 8.48
N PHE A 94 -1.62 15.56 7.28
CA PHE A 94 -0.70 15.25 6.19
C PHE A 94 -0.88 16.13 4.95
N GLU A 95 -1.85 17.05 4.94
CA GLU A 95 -2.18 17.92 3.79
C GLU A 95 -2.45 17.14 2.49
N VAL A 96 -2.95 15.90 2.59
CA VAL A 96 -3.24 15.03 1.44
C VAL A 96 -4.75 14.87 1.25
N ASN A 97 -5.23 15.30 0.09
CA ASN A 97 -6.57 14.97 -0.37
C ASN A 97 -6.55 13.62 -1.10
N VAL A 98 -7.13 12.60 -0.48
CA VAL A 98 -7.26 11.25 -1.05
C VAL A 98 -8.62 11.15 -1.75
N ASP A 99 -8.62 10.89 -3.06
CA ASP A 99 -9.81 10.84 -3.93
C ASP A 99 -9.74 9.61 -4.88
N ASP A 100 -9.18 8.52 -4.38
CA ASP A 100 -8.89 7.29 -5.15
C ASP A 100 -9.56 6.04 -4.55
N GLU A 101 -10.64 6.21 -3.76
CA GLU A 101 -11.41 5.16 -3.05
C GLU A 101 -10.59 4.32 -2.05
N THR A 102 -9.26 4.48 -2.01
CA THR A 102 -8.37 3.69 -1.14
C THR A 102 -8.63 3.90 0.34
N GLY A 103 -9.20 5.05 0.73
CA GLY A 103 -9.64 5.30 2.11
C GLY A 103 -10.76 4.34 2.54
N PHE A 104 -11.72 4.07 1.65
CA PHE A 104 -12.81 3.13 1.88
C PHE A 104 -12.30 1.70 2.00
N ASP A 105 -11.43 1.27 1.08
CA ASP A 105 -10.83 -0.08 1.12
C ASP A 105 -10.11 -0.36 2.46
N VAL A 106 -9.34 0.63 2.95
CA VAL A 106 -8.64 0.52 4.24
C VAL A 106 -9.63 0.46 5.40
N ALA A 107 -10.69 1.28 5.39
CA ALA A 107 -11.75 1.25 6.39
C ALA A 107 -12.47 -0.11 6.43
N GLU A 108 -12.86 -0.63 5.27
CA GLU A 108 -13.52 -1.93 5.15
C GLU A 108 -12.60 -3.06 5.66
N GLN A 109 -11.32 -3.02 5.30
CA GLN A 109 -10.33 -3.97 5.78
C GLN A 109 -10.21 -3.94 7.31
N ILE A 110 -10.16 -2.76 7.93
CA ILE A 110 -10.08 -2.63 9.40
C ILE A 110 -11.30 -3.27 10.08
N ILE A 111 -12.51 -3.02 9.56
CA ILE A 111 -13.75 -3.58 10.11
C ILE A 111 -13.80 -5.11 9.94
N LYS A 112 -13.39 -5.61 8.77
CA LYS A 112 -13.27 -7.06 8.52
C LYS A 112 -12.31 -7.71 9.52
N LEU A 113 -11.11 -7.15 9.68
CA LEU A 113 -10.11 -7.64 10.63
C LEU A 113 -10.63 -7.61 12.06
N ARG A 114 -11.37 -6.56 12.44
CA ARG A 114 -12.01 -6.48 13.74
C ARG A 114 -13.01 -7.61 13.96
N GLY A 115 -13.86 -7.90 12.99
CA GLY A 115 -14.81 -9.02 13.03
C GLY A 115 -14.14 -10.41 13.09
N ASP A 116 -13.01 -10.59 12.43
CA ASP A 116 -12.23 -11.83 12.49
C ASP A 116 -11.55 -12.02 13.86
N ILE A 117 -10.93 -10.96 14.38
CA ILE A 117 -10.34 -10.96 15.73
C ILE A 117 -11.42 -11.23 16.78
N ALA A 118 -12.62 -10.67 16.61
CA ALA A 118 -13.75 -10.94 17.48
C ALA A 118 -14.12 -12.43 17.50
N LYS A 119 -13.97 -13.17 16.39
CA LYS A 119 -14.20 -14.62 16.31
C LYS A 119 -13.01 -15.47 16.76
N GLY A 120 -11.89 -14.85 17.15
CA GLY A 120 -10.63 -15.53 17.44
C GLY A 120 -9.89 -16.04 16.20
N ASN A 121 -10.22 -15.51 15.01
CA ASN A 121 -9.50 -15.79 13.77
C ASN A 121 -8.38 -14.78 13.59
N PHE A 122 -7.14 -15.22 13.82
CA PHE A 122 -5.95 -14.38 13.68
C PHE A 122 -5.22 -14.58 12.35
N GLU A 123 -5.71 -15.45 11.47
CA GLU A 123 -5.03 -15.82 10.21
C GLU A 123 -4.94 -14.63 9.24
N ALA A 124 -5.99 -13.81 9.16
CA ALA A 124 -6.01 -12.62 8.32
C ALA A 124 -4.96 -11.58 8.77
N VAL A 125 -4.84 -11.38 10.09
CA VAL A 125 -3.84 -10.47 10.68
C VAL A 125 -2.42 -11.00 10.50
N ASP A 126 -2.21 -12.31 10.69
CA ASP A 126 -0.90 -12.94 10.47
C ASP A 126 -0.47 -12.85 8.99
N SER A 127 -1.40 -13.05 8.07
CA SER A 127 -1.16 -12.89 6.62
C SER A 127 -0.80 -11.44 6.28
N LEU A 128 -1.51 -10.46 6.87
CA LEU A 128 -1.21 -9.04 6.69
C LEU A 128 0.18 -8.70 7.24
N ARG A 129 0.52 -9.23 8.42
CA ARG A 129 1.83 -9.06 9.04
C ARG A 129 2.95 -9.63 8.17
N LYS A 130 2.80 -10.85 7.65
CA LYS A 130 3.77 -11.46 6.72
C LYS A 130 3.98 -10.61 5.47
N LYS A 131 2.90 -10.09 4.87
CA LYS A 131 2.98 -9.17 3.73
C LYS A 131 3.77 -7.91 4.10
N TRP A 132 3.53 -7.34 5.28
CA TRP A 132 4.26 -6.16 5.74
C TRP A 132 5.74 -6.45 6.01
N GLU A 133 6.06 -7.56 6.66
CA GLU A 133 7.44 -8.00 6.90
C GLU A 133 8.18 -8.23 5.57
N SER A 134 7.50 -8.80 4.56
CA SER A 134 8.07 -8.94 3.22
C SER A 134 8.37 -7.59 2.55
N ARG A 135 7.50 -6.58 2.73
CA ARG A 135 7.72 -5.22 2.22
C ARG A 135 8.79 -4.43 2.99
N LYS A 136 8.95 -4.70 4.28
CA LYS A 136 9.98 -4.06 5.12
C LYS A 136 11.36 -4.68 4.90
N GLY A 137 11.41 -5.99 4.63
CA GLY A 137 12.64 -6.73 4.32
C GLY A 137 13.11 -6.55 2.88
N ALA A 138 12.17 -6.37 1.93
CA ALA A 138 12.47 -5.85 0.63
C ALA A 138 12.81 -4.36 0.76
N LYS A 139 14.09 -4.05 0.97
CA LYS A 139 14.58 -2.67 0.77
C LYS A 139 13.92 -2.11 -0.47
N VAL A 140 13.26 -0.97 -0.30
CA VAL A 140 12.68 -0.12 -1.33
C VAL A 140 13.81 0.50 -2.16
N GLU A 141 14.67 -0.35 -2.74
CA GLU A 141 15.74 -0.02 -3.67
C GLU A 141 15.37 -0.50 -5.08
N GLY A 142 14.34 -1.36 -5.20
CA GLY A 142 13.90 -1.93 -6.48
C GLY A 142 12.60 -1.35 -7.06
N LEU A 143 11.73 -0.71 -6.26
CA LEU A 143 10.40 -0.28 -6.74
C LEU A 143 10.38 1.11 -7.39
N TYR A 144 11.45 1.89 -7.23
CA TYR A 144 11.68 3.14 -7.96
C TYR A 144 12.91 3.03 -8.87
N LYS A 145 13.08 1.88 -9.55
CA LYS A 145 13.92 1.87 -10.74
C LYS A 145 13.14 2.60 -11.83
N LYS A 146 13.48 3.88 -12.00
CA LYS A 146 13.15 4.71 -13.17
C LYS A 146 12.98 3.82 -14.40
N VAL A 147 11.75 3.77 -14.92
CA VAL A 147 11.41 3.06 -16.16
C VAL A 147 12.19 3.70 -17.30
N GLU A 148 13.37 3.18 -17.60
CA GLU A 148 13.86 3.12 -18.97
C GLU A 148 13.64 1.68 -19.44
N SER A 149 12.69 1.59 -20.37
CA SER A 149 12.22 0.44 -21.14
C SER A 149 13.23 -0.70 -21.27
N GLY A 150 12.81 -1.92 -20.89
CA GLY A 150 13.56 -3.14 -21.13
C GLY A 150 13.15 -4.29 -20.22
N ASP A 151 12.02 -4.93 -20.55
CA ASP A 151 11.77 -6.37 -20.46
C ASP A 151 12.37 -7.14 -19.26
N GLN A 152 11.54 -7.42 -18.25
CA GLN A 152 11.58 -8.71 -17.57
C GLN A 152 10.29 -9.00 -16.82
N GLU A 153 9.68 -10.11 -17.22
CA GLU A 153 8.45 -10.73 -16.74
C GLU A 153 8.43 -10.97 -15.23
N THR A 154 7.31 -10.61 -14.60
CA THR A 154 6.76 -11.36 -13.45
C THR A 154 5.27 -11.53 -13.68
N ASP A 155 4.99 -12.59 -14.45
CA ASP A 155 3.81 -13.46 -14.39
C ASP A 155 3.15 -13.45 -13.01
N TRP A 156 1.85 -13.09 -12.97
CA TRP A 156 0.74 -13.81 -12.32
C TRP A 156 -0.56 -13.02 -12.60
N GLU A 157 -1.03 -13.04 -13.86
CA GLU A 157 -2.45 -12.81 -14.16
C GLU A 157 -3.04 -14.15 -14.60
N ASP A 158 -3.77 -14.74 -13.66
CA ASP A 158 -4.73 -15.81 -13.88
C ASP A 158 -6.00 -15.15 -14.43
N ASP A 159 -6.19 -15.18 -15.74
CA ASP A 159 -7.54 -15.24 -16.29
C ASP A 159 -7.54 -16.01 -17.60
N SER A 160 -8.05 -17.22 -17.49
CA SER A 160 -8.40 -18.11 -18.57
C SER A 160 -9.65 -17.59 -19.28
N GLU A 161 -9.56 -17.29 -20.58
CA GLU A 161 -10.66 -17.57 -21.50
C GLU A 161 -10.17 -17.67 -22.95
N ASP A 162 -10.53 -18.80 -23.54
CA ASP A 162 -10.38 -19.29 -24.91
C ASP A 162 -11.33 -18.50 -25.84
N ASP A 163 -10.85 -18.03 -26.99
CA ASP A 163 -11.60 -18.06 -28.28
C ASP A 163 -10.76 -17.46 -29.42
N GLU A 164 -10.31 -18.38 -30.29
CA GLU A 164 -10.41 -18.37 -31.76
C GLU A 164 -10.11 -17.09 -32.59
N ASP A 165 -8.99 -17.18 -33.32
CA ASP A 165 -8.87 -17.03 -34.80
C ASP A 165 -9.31 -15.71 -35.47
N ASP A 166 -8.34 -14.93 -35.96
CA ASP A 166 -8.32 -14.54 -37.39
C ASP A 166 -6.93 -14.07 -37.82
N ASP A 167 -6.38 -14.85 -38.74
CA ASP A 167 -5.13 -14.73 -39.46
C ASP A 167 -5.22 -13.64 -40.55
N VAL A 168 -4.44 -12.56 -40.46
CA VAL A 168 -4.23 -11.61 -41.57
C VAL A 168 -2.76 -11.40 -41.86
N ASP A 169 -2.31 -12.22 -42.81
CA ASP A 169 -1.12 -12.13 -43.66
C ASP A 169 -0.88 -10.71 -44.21
N MET A 170 0.24 -10.09 -43.81
CA MET A 170 0.83 -8.96 -44.55
C MET A 170 2.32 -9.21 -44.79
N ASP A 171 2.57 -9.84 -45.93
CA ASP A 171 3.84 -9.95 -46.63
C ASP A 171 4.37 -8.56 -47.08
N ASP A 172 5.71 -8.44 -47.09
CA ASP A 172 6.53 -7.46 -47.81
C ASP A 172 6.92 -6.12 -47.12
N ALA A 173 8.06 -6.12 -46.42
CA ALA A 173 9.11 -5.08 -46.59
C ALA A 173 10.47 -5.49 -45.95
N PRO A 174 11.62 -5.20 -46.57
CA PRO A 174 12.87 -5.96 -46.40
C PRO A 174 13.74 -5.54 -45.20
N GLN A 175 14.46 -6.54 -44.66
CA GLN A 175 15.41 -6.44 -43.55
C GLN A 175 16.61 -5.54 -43.87
N LEU A 176 16.69 -4.37 -43.22
CA LEU A 176 17.87 -3.53 -43.23
C LEU A 176 18.82 -3.87 -42.09
N VAL A 177 19.81 -4.66 -42.49
CA VAL A 177 21.08 -4.98 -41.83
C VAL A 177 21.64 -3.91 -40.87
N ARG A 178 22.00 -4.40 -39.68
CA ARG A 178 23.16 -4.04 -38.84
C ARG A 178 23.87 -2.70 -39.14
N ALA A 179 23.77 -1.77 -38.18
CA ALA A 179 24.91 -0.94 -37.80
C ALA A 179 24.81 -0.58 -36.31
N LEU A 180 25.57 -1.31 -35.48
CA LEU A 180 25.95 -0.88 -34.15
C LEU A 180 26.61 0.50 -34.30
N LYS A 181 25.89 1.56 -33.92
CA LYS A 181 26.44 2.91 -33.92
C LYS A 181 26.75 3.30 -32.48
N GLU A 182 27.96 2.94 -32.05
CA GLU A 182 28.67 3.61 -30.96
C GLU A 182 28.50 5.12 -31.15
N LYS A 183 27.72 5.76 -30.28
CA LYS A 183 27.70 7.22 -30.18
C LYS A 183 28.76 7.61 -29.17
N ALA A 184 29.83 8.18 -29.71
CA ALA A 184 30.97 8.73 -29.01
C ALA A 184 30.57 9.64 -27.84
N GLU A 185 31.30 9.52 -26.74
CA GLU A 185 31.20 10.38 -25.57
C GLU A 185 31.48 11.84 -25.95
N PRO A 186 30.71 12.81 -25.42
CA PRO A 186 30.99 14.23 -25.64
C PRO A 186 32.26 14.64 -24.89
N GLU A 187 33.29 15.06 -25.61
CA GLU A 187 34.46 15.74 -25.02
C GLU A 187 34.01 17.00 -24.27
N VAL A 188 34.47 17.12 -23.02
CA VAL A 188 34.27 18.28 -22.15
C VAL A 188 35.60 19.02 -22.10
N ASP A 189 35.62 20.29 -22.54
CA ASP A 189 36.79 21.16 -22.44
C ASP A 189 37.20 21.42 -20.97
N GLU A 190 38.45 21.79 -20.73
CA GLU A 190 39.01 22.11 -19.39
C GLU A 190 38.32 23.30 -18.65
N ASP A 191 37.32 23.94 -19.27
CA ASP A 191 36.49 25.01 -18.67
C ASP A 191 35.05 24.54 -18.35
N GLY A 192 34.75 23.23 -18.45
CA GLY A 192 33.52 22.64 -17.93
C GLY A 192 32.22 22.99 -18.66
N PHE A 193 32.29 23.50 -19.90
CA PHE A 193 31.11 23.86 -20.70
C PHE A 193 30.89 22.87 -21.85
N THR A 194 29.66 22.35 -22.00
CA THR A 194 29.30 21.42 -23.08
C THR A 194 28.93 22.18 -24.36
N THR A 195 29.64 21.91 -25.46
CA THR A 195 29.43 22.58 -26.75
C THR A 195 28.12 22.13 -27.42
N VAL A 196 27.15 23.05 -27.53
CA VAL A 196 25.89 22.83 -28.27
C VAL A 196 26.11 22.96 -29.78
N THR A 197 26.15 21.83 -30.50
CA THR A 197 26.18 21.85 -31.96
C THR A 197 24.79 22.17 -32.53
N ARG A 198 24.62 23.37 -33.12
CA ARG A 198 23.39 23.75 -33.81
C ARG A 198 23.34 23.06 -35.19
N LYS A 199 22.37 22.16 -35.40
CA LYS A 199 22.07 21.63 -36.74
C LYS A 199 21.39 22.71 -37.60
N LYS A 200 21.97 23.03 -38.75
CA LYS A 200 21.34 23.81 -39.82
C LYS A 200 20.56 22.89 -40.78
N LYS A 201 19.51 23.49 -41.35
CA LYS A 201 18.50 23.01 -42.31
C LYS A 201 19.00 22.06 -43.39
#